data_AF-A0A1U7IXK5-F1
#
_entry.id   AF-A0A1U7IXK5-F1
#
_cell.length_a   1.000
_cell.length_b   1.000
_cell.length_c   1.000
_cell.angle_alpha   90.00
_cell.angle_beta   90.00
_cell.angle_gamma   90.00
#
_symmetry.space_group_name_H-M   'P 1'
#
loop_
_entity.id
_entity.type
_entity.pdbx_description
1 polymer ?
#
loop_
_entity_poly.entity_id
_entity_poly.type
_entity_poly.pdbx_seq_one_letter_code
_entity_poly.pdbx_strand_id
1 'polypeptide(L)' 'MARLRTPSSVVATALNGRSEGLGVRATGRLFGASHSTILRWEDRLARQADAWSPPAPGGREVTLEGDEVYTRVGENRPPQ' A
#
# COMPACT_ATOMS: atom_id res chain seq x y z
N MET A 1 20.41 2.24 -15.91
CA MET A 1 19.40 2.82 -14.99
C MET A 1 18.15 3.17 -15.79
N ALA A 2 16.97 2.72 -15.33
CA ALA A 2 15.71 3.14 -15.95
C ALA A 2 15.57 4.67 -15.82
N ARG A 3 15.29 5.37 -16.93
CA ARG A 3 15.04 6.82 -16.94
C ARG A 3 13.67 7.12 -16.35
N LEU A 4 13.56 7.08 -15.03
CA LEU A 4 12.34 7.41 -14.33
C LEU A 4 12.13 8.93 -14.35
N ARG A 5 10.92 9.37 -14.70
CA ARG A 5 10.52 10.79 -14.62
C ARG A 5 10.52 11.33 -13.19
N THR A 6 10.28 10.46 -12.22
CA THR A 6 10.28 10.78 -10.79
C THR A 6 11.32 9.90 -10.09
N PRO A 7 12.18 10.46 -9.21
CA PRO A 7 13.11 9.66 -8.45
C PRO A 7 12.41 8.55 -7.67
N SER A 8 12.98 7.34 -7.65
CA SER A 8 12.39 6.19 -6.96
C SER A 8 12.21 6.42 -5.46
N SER A 9 13.11 7.19 -4.83
CA SER A 9 12.98 7.58 -3.43
C SER A 9 11.70 8.38 -3.16
N VAL A 10 11.33 9.31 -4.04
CA VAL A 10 10.09 10.08 -3.91
C VAL A 10 8.87 9.19 -4.04
N VAL A 11 8.89 8.25 -5.00
CA VAL A 11 7.79 7.29 -5.17
C VAL A 11 7.66 6.40 -3.92
N ALA A 12 8.77 5.89 -3.39
CA ALA A 12 8.78 5.06 -2.19
C ALA A 12 8.24 5.81 -0.96
N THR A 13 8.70 7.04 -0.72
CA THR A 13 8.21 7.85 0.41
C THR A 13 6.73 8.18 0.27
N ALA A 14 6.25 8.48 -0.93
CA ALA A 14 4.83 8.74 -1.18
C ALA A 14 3.96 7.50 -0.93
N LEU A 15 4.40 6.32 -1.37
CA LEU A 15 3.70 5.05 -1.14
C LEU A 15 3.71 4.64 0.34
N ASN A 16 4.84 4.82 1.05
CA ASN A 16 4.87 4.63 2.50
C ASN A 16 3.87 5.53 3.22
N GLY A 17 3.83 6.82 2.86
CA GLY A 17 2.84 7.73 3.41
C GLY A 17 1.39 7.27 3.19
N ARG A 18 1.10 6.65 2.05
CA ARG A 18 -0.22 6.04 1.77
C ARG A 18 -0.50 4.84 2.67
N SER A 19 0.47 3.96 2.89
CA SER A 19 0.37 2.82 3.81
C SER A 19 0.15 3.27 5.26
N GLU A 20 0.73 4.39 5.66
CA GLU A 20 0.53 5.03 6.98
C GLU A 20 -0.80 5.81 7.10
N GLY A 21 -1.62 5.83 6.04
CA GLY A 21 -2.97 6.41 6.07
C GLY A 21 -3.10 7.84 5.54
N LEU A 22 -2.07 8.46 4.97
CA LEU A 22 -2.22 9.78 4.33
C LEU A 22 -3.19 9.69 3.16
N GLY A 23 -4.21 10.56 3.10
CA GLY A 23 -5.14 10.57 1.96
C GLY A 23 -4.45 10.85 0.61
N VAL A 24 -4.97 10.28 -0.48
CA VAL A 24 -4.36 10.37 -1.83
C VAL A 24 -4.10 11.81 -2.30
N ARG A 25 -5.04 12.73 -2.02
CA ARG A 25 -4.88 14.16 -2.36
C ARG A 25 -3.87 14.87 -1.47
N ALA A 26 -3.79 14.50 -0.19
CA ALA A 26 -2.79 15.05 0.72
C ALA A 26 -1.38 14.62 0.31
N THR A 27 -1.22 13.32 -0.02
CA THR A 27 0.01 12.77 -0.58
C THR A 27 0.42 13.49 -1.85
N GLY A 28 -0.50 13.70 -2.80
CA GLY A 28 -0.21 14.46 -4.02
C GLY A 28 0.32 15.86 -3.75
N ARG A 29 -0.26 16.60 -2.78
CA ARG A 29 0.22 17.92 -2.37
C ARG A 29 1.61 17.89 -1.73
N LEU A 30 1.88 16.91 -0.87
CA LEU A 30 3.17 16.77 -0.18
C LEU A 30 4.33 16.47 -1.14
N PHE A 31 4.07 15.72 -2.21
CA PHE A 31 5.11 15.25 -3.14
C PHE A 31 5.04 15.90 -4.54
N GLY A 32 4.24 16.95 -4.71
CA GLY A 32 4.13 17.68 -5.98
C GLY A 32 3.60 16.83 -7.14
N ALA A 33 2.74 15.86 -6.85
CA ALA A 33 2.17 14.93 -7.83
C ALA A 33 0.65 15.03 -7.88
N SER A 34 0.05 14.78 -9.05
CA SER A 34 -1.41 14.67 -9.13
C SER A 34 -1.89 13.44 -8.35
N HIS A 35 -3.11 13.49 -7.79
CA HIS A 35 -3.70 12.31 -7.13
C HIS A 35 -3.74 11.09 -8.08
N SER A 36 -3.95 11.32 -9.38
CA SER A 36 -3.95 10.27 -10.40
C SER A 36 -2.58 9.62 -10.61
N THR A 37 -1.50 10.39 -10.40
CA THR A 37 -0.14 9.86 -10.43
C THR A 37 0.12 8.97 -9.21
N ILE A 38 -0.33 9.38 -8.02
CA ILE A 38 -0.25 8.56 -6.80
C ILE A 38 -0.98 7.23 -6.98
N LEU A 39 -2.25 7.26 -7.43
CA LEU A 39 -3.03 6.04 -7.69
C LEU A 39 -2.35 5.12 -8.70
N ARG A 40 -1.70 5.68 -9.72
CA ARG A 40 -0.96 4.88 -10.71
C ARG A 40 0.29 4.22 -10.12
N TRP A 41 0.94 4.86 -9.15
CA TRP A 41 2.05 4.22 -8.43
C TRP A 41 1.54 3.09 -7.54
N GLU A 42 0.42 3.28 -6.83
CA GLU A 42 -0.23 2.23 -6.02
C GLU A 42 -0.63 1.03 -6.88
N ASP A 43 -1.30 1.26 -8.03
CA ASP A 43 -1.69 0.19 -8.96
C ASP A 43 -0.47 -0.61 -9.48
N ARG A 44 0.63 0.08 -9.79
CA ARG A 44 1.88 -0.58 -10.21
C ARG A 44 2.50 -1.42 -9.10
N LEU A 45 2.47 -0.94 -7.87
CA LEU A 45 2.94 -1.68 -6.70
C LEU A 45 2.06 -2.92 -6.44
N ALA A 46 0.73 -2.76 -6.50
CA ALA A 46 -0.21 -3.85 -6.30
C ALA A 46 0.00 -5.01 -7.29
N ARG A 47 0.35 -4.71 -8.54
CA ARG A 47 0.72 -5.72 -9.55
C ARG A 47 1.99 -6.53 -9.21
N GLN A 48 2.75 -6.14 -8.19
CA GLN A 48 3.91 -6.89 -7.70
C GLN A 48 3.59 -7.73 -6.46
N ALA A 49 2.36 -7.68 -5.92
CA ALA A 49 1.99 -8.37 -4.70
C ALA A 49 2.26 -9.89 -4.75
N ASP A 50 1.93 -10.53 -5.87
CA ASP A 50 2.15 -11.97 -6.06
C ASP A 50 3.63 -12.37 -5.98
N ALA A 51 4.54 -11.47 -6.39
CA ALA A 51 5.97 -11.71 -6.30
C ALA A 51 6.50 -11.59 -4.86
N TRP A 52 5.81 -10.85 -3.99
CA TRP A 52 6.21 -10.62 -2.59
C TRP A 52 5.54 -11.59 -1.61
N SER A 53 4.40 -12.18 -1.99
CA SER A 53 3.68 -13.16 -1.21
C SER A 53 3.59 -14.50 -1.95
N PRO A 54 4.72 -15.18 -2.20
CA PRO A 54 4.72 -16.45 -2.91
C PRO A 54 3.97 -17.51 -2.10
N PRO A 55 3.36 -18.52 -2.76
CA PRO A 55 2.72 -19.63 -2.07
C PRO A 55 3.73 -20.37 -1.17
N ALA A 56 3.24 -20.88 -0.05
CA ALA A 56 4.05 -21.68 0.86
C ALA A 56 4.67 -22.87 0.11
N PRO A 57 5.98 -23.15 0.29
CA PRO A 57 6.62 -24.26 -0.39
C PRO A 57 6.07 -25.60 0.10
N GLY A 58 5.80 -26.54 -0.81
CA GLY A 58 5.33 -27.87 -0.45
C GLY A 58 6.34 -28.66 0.40
N GLY A 59 5.84 -29.41 1.37
CA GLY A 59 6.62 -30.41 2.12
C GLY A 59 7.34 -29.91 3.38
N ARG A 60 6.96 -28.75 3.93
CA ARG A 60 7.54 -28.21 5.17
C ARG A 60 6.41 -27.77 6.10
N GLU A 61 6.53 -28.10 7.38
CA GLU A 61 5.67 -27.53 8.42
C GLU A 61 6.04 -26.04 8.57
N VAL A 62 5.05 -25.17 8.46
CA VAL A 62 5.22 -23.71 8.62
C VAL A 62 4.28 -23.25 9.73
N THR A 63 4.86 -22.66 10.77
CA THR A 63 4.08 -21.96 11.79
C THR A 63 3.72 -20.57 11.24
N LEU A 64 2.44 -20.32 11.02
CA LEU A 64 1.92 -19.02 10.59
C LEU A 64 1.38 -18.30 11.83
N GLU A 65 1.97 -17.16 12.17
CA GLU A 65 1.41 -16.23 13.15
C GLU A 65 0.57 -15.20 12.40
N GLY A 66 -0.74 -15.20 12.66
CA GLY A 66 -1.63 -14.16 12.16
C GLY A 66 -1.68 -13.01 13.16
N ASP A 67 -1.52 -11.79 12.66
CA ASP A 67 -1.88 -10.58 13.41
C ASP A 67 -3.27 -10.11 12.98
N GLU A 68 -4.11 -9.75 13.95
CA GLU A 68 -5.49 -9.35 13.70
C GLU A 68 -5.56 -7.85 13.39
N VAL A 69 -5.80 -7.51 12.12
CA VAL A 69 -6.04 -6.12 11.72
C VAL A 69 -7.54 -5.83 11.80
N TYR A 70 -7.95 -5.15 12.85
CA TYR A 70 -9.31 -4.63 12.99
C TYR A 70 -9.49 -3.38 12.14
N THR A 71 -10.06 -3.53 10.94
CA THR A 71 -10.61 -2.37 10.21
C THR A 71 -12.05 -2.15 10.62
N ARG A 72 -12.38 -0.95 11.09
CA ARG A 72 -13.77 -0.60 11.38
C ARG A 72 -14.59 -0.61 10.09
N VAL A 73 -15.57 -1.51 10.01
CA VAL A 73 -16.54 -1.56 8.90
C VAL A 73 -17.85 -0.97 9.40
N GLY A 74 -18.30 0.14 8.80
CA GLY A 74 -19.57 0.80 9.14
C GLY A 74 -19.48 1.91 10.22
N GLU A 75 -20.64 2.48 10.55
CA GLU A 75 -20.79 3.54 11.55
C GLU A 75 -21.20 2.99 12.92
N ASN A 76 -20.75 3.64 14.00
CA ASN A 76 -21.27 3.35 15.33
C ASN A 76 -22.75 3.68 15.41
N ARG A 77 -23.58 2.67 15.68
CA ARG A 77 -25.00 2.89 16.00
C ARG A 77 -25.18 3.03 17.51
N PRO A 78 -26.04 3.96 17.97
CA PRO A 78 -26.41 4.02 19.38
C PRO A 78 -27.14 2.74 19.81
N PRO A 79 -27.10 2.38 21.10
CA PRO A 79 -27.83 1.23 21.63
C PRO A 79 -29.35 1.40 21.43
N GLN A 80 -30.04 0.31 21.07
CA GLN A 80 -31.51 0.23 21.04
C GLN A 80 -32.05 -0.24 22.38
#